data_AF-A0A0E0M6M1-F1
#
_entry.id   AF-A0A0E0M6M1-F1
#
_cell.length_a   1.000
_cell.length_b   1.000
_cell.length_c   1.000
_cell.angle_alpha   90.00
_cell.angle_beta   90.00
_cell.angle_gamma   90.00
#
_symmetry.space_group_name_H-M   'P 1'
#
loop_
_entity.id
_entity.type
_entity.pdbx_description
1 polymer ?
#
loop_
_entity_poly.entity_id
_entity_poly.type
_entity_poly.pdbx_seq_one_letter_code
_entity_poly.pdbx_strand_id
1 'polypeptide(L)'
;MSSWISNETMVGSPMSHVFTVLNVRDNKISDLNIAGNVFHGYVPSNIAGLTNLLALSLSGNKLQGACPPELFNISSLEIMYIGLNMLSGSLPMDFGSKLPNLVVLSTI
;
A
#
# COMPACT_ATOMS: atom_id res chain seq x y z
N MET A 1 12.08 -14.41 -5.95
CA MET A 1 11.01 -13.41 -5.74
C MET A 1 10.20 -13.86 -4.54
N SER A 2 10.39 -13.23 -3.38
CA SER A 2 9.52 -13.43 -2.23
C SER A 2 8.15 -12.85 -2.57
N SER A 3 7.13 -13.70 -2.57
CA SER A 3 5.74 -13.28 -2.74
C SER A 3 5.37 -12.42 -1.52
N TRP A 4 5.14 -11.12 -1.72
CA TRP A 4 4.66 -10.22 -0.66
C TRP A 4 3.21 -10.51 -0.25
N ILE A 5 2.52 -11.38 -1.00
CA ILE A 5 1.15 -11.83 -0.75
C ILE A 5 1.13 -13.08 0.18
N SER A 6 2.28 -13.72 0.46
CA SER A 6 2.30 -15.03 1.12
C SER A 6 2.72 -15.01 2.60
N ASN A 7 2.39 -13.97 3.36
CA ASN A 7 2.68 -13.97 4.80
C ASN A 7 1.52 -13.35 5.60
N GLU A 8 0.60 -14.20 6.06
CA GLU A 8 -0.41 -14.09 7.15
C GLU A 8 -1.14 -12.75 7.46
N THR A 9 -0.93 -11.68 6.70
CA THR A 9 -1.32 -10.32 7.10
C THR A 9 -2.25 -9.66 6.08
N MET A 10 -1.97 -9.76 4.79
CA MET A 10 -2.89 -9.32 3.73
C MET A 10 -3.24 -10.51 2.83
N VAL A 11 -4.50 -10.91 2.86
CA VAL A 11 -4.99 -12.09 2.14
C VAL A 11 -6.05 -11.68 1.13
N GLY A 12 -5.86 -12.07 -0.13
CA GLY A 12 -6.90 -11.98 -1.16
C GLY A 12 -7.76 -13.23 -1.13
N SER A 13 -9.09 -13.09 -1.22
CA SER A 13 -9.95 -14.27 -1.41
C SER A 13 -9.89 -14.74 -2.88
N PRO A 14 -10.03 -16.06 -3.17
CA PRO A 14 -9.88 -16.59 -4.53
C PRO A 14 -11.04 -16.29 -5.51
N MET A 15 -12.00 -15.42 -5.18
CA MET A 15 -13.21 -15.24 -6.02
C MET A 15 -13.55 -13.78 -6.26
N SER A 16 -12.87 -13.20 -7.23
CA SER A 16 -13.31 -12.27 -8.27
C SER A 16 -12.03 -11.70 -8.87
N HIS A 17 -11.93 -11.64 -10.20
CA HIS A 17 -10.76 -11.20 -10.96
C HIS A 17 -9.82 -10.27 -10.18
N VAL A 18 -8.74 -10.83 -9.62
CA VAL A 18 -7.76 -10.05 -8.86
C VAL A 18 -6.98 -9.23 -9.88
N PHE A 19 -7.34 -7.97 -10.04
CA PHE A 19 -6.59 -7.04 -10.87
C PHE A 19 -5.49 -6.43 -10.01
N THR A 20 -4.32 -7.09 -10.00
CA THR A 20 -3.08 -6.48 -9.51
C THR A 20 -2.34 -5.93 -10.72
N VAL A 21 -2.19 -4.61 -10.79
CA VAL A 21 -1.33 -3.97 -11.77
C VAL A 21 -0.01 -3.63 -11.09
N LEU A 22 1.09 -4.21 -11.60
CA LEU A 22 2.45 -3.90 -11.20
C LEU A 22 3.16 -3.23 -12.38
N ASN A 23 3.67 -2.02 -12.16
CA ASN A 23 4.58 -1.39 -13.11
C ASN A 23 6.01 -1.59 -12.64
N VAL A 24 6.89 -2.00 -13.56
CA VAL A 24 8.31 -2.27 -13.28
C VAL A 24 9.16 -1.32 -14.10
N ARG A 25 9.97 -0.50 -13.43
CA ARG A 25 11.03 0.34 -14.03
C ARG A 25 12.38 -0.12 -13.50
N ASP A 26 13.34 -0.36 -14.38
CA ASP A 26 14.69 -0.81 -14.01
C ASP A 26 14.72 -2.04 -13.07
N ASN A 27 13.87 -3.05 -13.35
CA ASN A 27 13.67 -4.25 -12.53
C ASN A 27 13.14 -3.99 -11.10
N LYS A 28 12.55 -2.82 -10.84
CA LYS A 28 11.96 -2.43 -9.56
C LYS A 28 10.50 -2.03 -9.74
N ILE A 29 9.64 -2.37 -8.76
CA ILE A 29 8.23 -1.96 -8.77
C ILE A 29 8.16 -0.45 -8.52
N SER A 30 7.56 0.28 -9.46
CA SER A 30 7.29 1.73 -9.36
C SER A 30 5.84 2.03 -9.02
N ASP A 31 4.91 1.17 -9.43
CA ASP A 31 3.48 1.36 -9.20
C ASP A 31 2.87 0.04 -8.73
N LEU A 32 2.20 0.07 -7.58
CA LEU A 32 1.46 -1.06 -7.00
C LEU A 32 -0.01 -0.66 -6.88
N ASN A 33 -0.85 -1.23 -7.72
CA ASN A 33 -2.29 -1.01 -7.68
C ASN A 33 -3.03 -2.34 -7.48
N ILE A 34 -3.68 -2.46 -6.32
CA ILE A 34 -4.61 -3.54 -5.98
C ILE A 34 -6.00 -3.00 -5.63
N ALA A 35 -6.33 -1.80 -6.09
CA ALA A 35 -7.59 -1.16 -5.75
C ALA A 35 -8.81 -1.91 -6.31
N GLY A 36 -9.94 -1.82 -5.62
CA GLY A 36 -11.21 -2.42 -6.06
C GLY A 36 -11.25 -3.95 -5.94
N ASN A 37 -10.50 -4.52 -5.01
CA ASN A 37 -10.45 -5.95 -4.75
C ASN A 37 -11.13 -6.27 -3.39
N VAL A 38 -10.99 -7.52 -2.95
CA VAL A 38 -11.53 -8.02 -1.68
C VAL A 38 -10.42 -8.42 -0.70
N PHE A 39 -9.26 -7.76 -0.79
CA PHE A 39 -8.16 -7.98 0.16
C PHE A 39 -8.60 -7.58 1.57
N HIS A 40 -8.28 -8.42 2.54
CA HIS A 40 -8.61 -8.19 3.95
C HIS A 40 -7.39 -8.49 4.82
N GLY A 41 -7.50 -8.16 6.11
CA GLY A 41 -6.40 -8.21 7.06
C GLY A 41 -5.65 -6.87 7.14
N TYR A 42 -4.40 -6.90 7.54
CA TYR A 42 -3.56 -5.74 7.83
C TYR A 42 -2.59 -5.44 6.68
N VAL A 43 -2.26 -4.16 6.48
CA VAL A 43 -1.17 -3.79 5.58
C VAL A 43 0.15 -4.29 6.19
N PRO A 44 0.94 -5.11 5.48
CA PRO A 44 2.17 -5.65 6.04
C PRO A 44 3.28 -4.60 6.08
N SER A 45 4.10 -4.60 7.14
CA SER A 45 5.24 -3.68 7.28
C SER A 45 6.31 -3.87 6.20
N ASN A 46 6.39 -5.05 5.58
CA ASN A 46 7.32 -5.34 4.49
C ASN A 46 7.03 -4.54 3.21
N ILE A 47 5.90 -3.85 3.10
CA ILE A 47 5.59 -2.93 1.99
C ILE A 47 6.65 -1.83 1.86
N ALA A 48 7.31 -1.47 2.97
CA ALA A 48 8.43 -0.53 3.01
C ALA A 48 9.67 -1.00 2.25
N GLY A 49 9.77 -2.31 1.95
CA GLY A 49 10.83 -2.86 1.08
C GLY A 49 10.70 -2.41 -0.38
N LEU A 50 9.55 -1.87 -0.78
CA LEU A 50 9.34 -1.30 -2.12
C LEU A 50 9.92 0.12 -2.19
N THR A 51 11.25 0.23 -2.03
CA THR A 51 11.96 1.51 -1.87
C THR A 51 11.91 2.45 -3.09
N ASN A 52 11.39 1.98 -4.23
CA ASN A 52 11.29 2.74 -5.48
C ASN A 52 9.82 2.97 -5.89
N LEU A 53 8.89 2.70 -4.98
CA LEU A 53 7.46 2.82 -5.23
C LEU A 53 7.08 4.30 -5.29
N LEU A 54 6.55 4.73 -6.43
CA LEU A 54 6.05 6.08 -6.69
C LEU A 54 4.55 6.18 -6.42
N ALA A 55 3.79 5.12 -6.77
CA ALA A 55 2.35 5.09 -6.57
C ALA A 55 1.90 3.81 -5.86
N LEU A 56 1.12 4.00 -4.78
CA LEU A 56 0.45 2.94 -4.04
C LEU A 56 -1.06 3.16 -4.04
N SER A 57 -1.80 2.18 -4.54
CA SER A 57 -3.25 2.17 -4.47
C SER A 57 -3.77 0.88 -3.84
N LEU A 58 -4.28 1.00 -2.61
CA LEU A 58 -4.95 -0.04 -1.83
C LEU A 58 -6.47 0.21 -1.74
N SER A 59 -6.96 1.29 -2.37
CA SER A 59 -8.33 1.78 -2.18
C SER A 59 -9.41 0.78 -2.57
N GLY A 60 -10.53 0.76 -1.86
CA GLY A 60 -11.67 -0.09 -2.22
C GLY A 60 -11.40 -1.56 -1.93
N ASN A 61 -10.89 -1.86 -0.74
CA ASN A 61 -10.64 -3.20 -0.22
C ASN A 61 -11.31 -3.34 1.16
N LYS A 62 -11.00 -4.43 1.88
CA LYS A 62 -11.46 -4.73 3.24
C LYS A 62 -10.28 -4.77 4.22
N LEU A 63 -9.24 -3.99 3.97
CA LEU A 63 -8.07 -3.88 4.86
C LEU A 63 -8.47 -3.20 6.16
N GLN A 64 -7.88 -3.61 7.28
CA GLN A 64 -8.24 -3.16 8.62
C GLN A 64 -7.01 -2.83 9.47
N GLY A 65 -7.27 -2.16 10.59
CA GLY A 65 -6.23 -1.76 11.55
C GLY A 65 -5.41 -0.56 11.07
N ALA A 66 -4.35 -0.25 11.80
CA ALA A 66 -3.47 0.87 11.45
C ALA A 66 -2.52 0.53 10.31
N CYS A 67 -2.22 1.51 9.47
CA CYS A 67 -1.10 1.40 8.54
C CYS A 67 0.21 1.23 9.32
N PRO A 68 1.10 0.30 8.92
CA PRO A 68 2.38 0.13 9.57
C PRO A 68 3.20 1.43 9.46
N PRO A 69 3.87 1.90 10.52
CA PRO A 69 4.71 3.10 10.48
C PRO A 69 5.74 3.08 9.35
N GLU A 70 6.22 1.90 8.98
CA GLU A 70 7.19 1.67 7.91
C GLU A 70 6.66 2.07 6.53
N LEU A 71 5.34 2.03 6.30
CA LEU A 71 4.73 2.52 5.06
C LEU A 71 5.09 4.00 4.83
N PHE A 72 5.17 4.78 5.90
CA PHE A 72 5.50 6.20 5.83
C PHE A 72 7.00 6.45 5.64
N ASN A 73 7.85 5.41 5.54
CA ASN A 73 9.29 5.55 5.28
C ASN A 73 9.66 5.34 3.81
N ILE A 74 8.69 5.14 2.92
CA ILE A 74 8.92 5.00 1.47
C ILE A 74 9.11 6.39 0.87
N SER A 75 10.31 6.95 1.00
CA SER A 75 10.59 8.34 0.63
C SER A 75 10.38 8.66 -0.86
N SER A 76 10.34 7.64 -1.73
CA SER A 76 10.04 7.77 -3.16
C SER A 76 8.55 7.94 -3.49
N LEU A 77 7.66 7.73 -2.52
CA LEU A 77 6.22 7.70 -2.77
C LEU A 77 5.67 9.09 -3.07
N GLU A 78 4.98 9.21 -4.20
CA GLU A 78 4.35 10.45 -4.69
C GLU A 78 2.83 10.41 -4.51
N ILE A 79 2.23 9.23 -4.66
CA ILE A 79 0.78 9.02 -4.66
C ILE A 79 0.41 7.87 -3.73
N MET A 80 -0.51 8.14 -2.79
CA MET A 80 -1.04 7.14 -1.87
C MET A 80 -2.58 7.19 -1.81
N TYR A 81 -3.25 6.14 -2.28
CA TYR A 81 -4.69 5.92 -2.12
C TYR A 81 -4.94 4.73 -1.20
N ILE A 82 -5.39 5.00 0.03
CA ILE A 82 -5.70 3.96 1.05
C ILE A 82 -7.14 4.01 1.57
N GLY A 83 -7.93 4.97 1.10
CA GLY A 83 -9.34 5.12 1.45
C GLY A 83 -10.22 3.94 1.03
N LEU A 84 -11.52 4.02 1.29
CA LEU A 84 -12.48 2.94 1.02
C LEU A 84 -12.00 1.58 1.56
N ASN A 85 -11.50 1.58 2.80
CA ASN A 85 -11.09 0.41 3.58
C ASN A 85 -11.61 0.54 5.02
N MET A 86 -11.29 -0.41 5.90
CA MET A 86 -11.55 -0.35 7.35
C MET A 86 -10.29 0.04 8.14
N LEU A 87 -9.37 0.78 7.52
CA LEU A 87 -8.14 1.25 8.16
C LEU A 87 -8.45 2.24 9.28
N SER A 88 -7.67 2.19 10.35
CA SER A 88 -7.83 3.01 11.55
C SER A 88 -6.50 3.64 11.98
N GLY A 89 -6.52 4.42 13.06
CA GLY A 89 -5.34 5.13 13.55
C GLY A 89 -5.13 6.49 12.90
N SER A 90 -4.04 7.15 13.28
CA SER A 90 -3.67 8.49 12.83
C SER A 90 -2.40 8.45 12.01
N LEU A 91 -2.29 9.34 11.03
CA LEU A 91 -1.01 9.62 10.37
C LEU A 91 0.02 10.07 11.43
N PRO A 92 1.28 9.64 11.34
CA PRO A 92 2.35 10.17 12.17
C PRO A 92 2.43 11.70 12.04
N MET A 93 2.67 12.43 13.13
CA MET A 93 2.81 13.90 13.07
C MET A 93 3.93 14.36 12.12
N ASP A 94 4.93 13.50 11.92
CA ASP A 94 6.10 13.72 11.07
C ASP A 94 5.96 13.07 9.68
N PHE A 95 4.75 12.69 9.24
CA PHE A 95 4.59 11.98 7.96
C PHE A 95 5.12 12.78 6.76
N GLY A 96 5.00 14.12 6.78
CA GLY A 96 5.49 14.98 5.71
C GLY A 96 7.02 15.00 5.59
N SER A 97 7.76 14.85 6.69
CA SER A 97 9.23 14.76 6.62
C SER A 97 9.69 13.36 6.22
N LYS A 98 8.91 12.32 6.54
CA LYS A 98 9.20 10.93 6.16
C LYS A 98 8.80 10.59 4.72
N LEU A 99 7.79 11.27 4.19
CA LEU A 99 7.32 11.17 2.80
C LEU A 99 7.52 12.51 2.06
N PRO A 100 8.77 12.94 1.84
CA PRO A 100 9.07 14.27 1.31
C PRO A 100 8.57 14.50 -0.12
N ASN A 101 8.30 13.43 -0.87
CA ASN A 101 7.83 13.49 -2.26
C ASN A 101 6.32 13.27 -2.40
N LEU A 102 5.58 13.08 -1.30
CA LEU A 102 4.15 12.77 -1.36
C LEU A 102 3.36 14.01 -1.78
N VAL A 103 2.70 13.91 -2.93
CA VAL A 103 1.86 14.98 -3.50
C VAL A 103 0.38 14.69 -3.28
N VAL A 104 0.00 13.41 -3.33
CA VAL A 104 -1.40 12.99 -3.20
C VAL A 104 -1.56 11.96 -2.11
N LEU A 105 -2.44 12.26 -1.15
CA LEU A 105 -2.87 11.34 -0.11
C LEU A 105 -4.40 11.31 -0.05
N SER A 106 -5.00 10.14 -0.27
CA SER A 106 -6.45 9.93 -0.08
C SER A 106 -6.70 8.85 0.96
N THR A 107 -7.43 9.23 2.01
CA THR A 107 -7.82 8.37 3.12
C THR A 107 -9.34 8.15 3.22
N ILE A 108 -10.12 8.79 2.34
CA ILE A 108 -11.57 8.63 2.21
C ILE A 108 -11.92 7.55 1.18
#